data_AF-A0A0C1R8F2-F1
#
_entry.id   AF-A0A0C1R8F2-F1
#
_cell.length_a   1.000
_cell.length_b   1.000
_cell.length_c   1.000
_cell.angle_alpha   90.00
_cell.angle_beta   90.00
_cell.angle_gamma   90.00
#
_symmetry.space_group_name_H-M   'P 1'
#
loop_
_entity.id
_entity.type
_entity.pdbx_description
1 polymer ?
#
loop_
_entity_poly.entity_id
_entity_poly.type
_entity_poly.pdbx_seq_one_letter_code
_entity_poly.pdbx_strand_id
1 'polypeptide(L)'
;MPKNKKPQPEPTVESVLQQAVQLTRPEQEELLLALKALLEALDDEKDATPSTTPSPRCGSRGGSRIEWKKINGYGPYPYLRFRNGGKYRSYYLKDLSAIRMAQ
;
A
#
# COMPACT_ATOMS: atom_id res chain seq x y z
N MET A 1 8.87 23.43 -21.67
CA MET A 1 10.17 22.90 -21.18
C MET A 1 9.89 21.76 -20.20
N PRO A 2 10.17 20.49 -20.54
CA PRO A 2 10.02 19.39 -19.60
C PRO A 2 11.09 19.52 -18.52
N LYS A 3 10.66 19.64 -17.26
CA LYS A 3 11.56 19.67 -16.10
C LYS A 3 12.15 18.26 -15.95
N ASN A 4 13.45 18.14 -16.21
CA ASN A 4 14.21 16.91 -16.04
C ASN A 4 14.18 16.54 -14.54
N LYS A 5 13.29 15.61 -14.14
CA LYS A 5 13.25 15.10 -12.77
C LYS A 5 14.52 14.27 -12.57
N LYS A 6 15.39 14.70 -11.66
CA LYS A 6 16.53 13.87 -11.22
C LYS A 6 15.98 12.51 -10.74
N PRO A 7 16.62 11.38 -11.12
CA PRO A 7 16.24 10.08 -10.60
C PRO A 7 16.37 10.14 -9.08
N GLN A 8 15.26 9.88 -8.38
CA GLN A 8 15.29 9.73 -6.94
C GLN A 8 15.98 8.39 -6.65
N PRO A 9 16.91 8.35 -5.68
CA PRO A 9 17.53 7.09 -5.30
C PRO A 9 16.44 6.10 -4.83
N GLU A 10 16.60 4.84 -5.23
CA GLU A 10 15.72 3.75 -4.78
C GLU A 10 15.72 3.70 -3.24
N PRO A 11 14.55 3.54 -2.60
CA PRO A 11 14.47 3.48 -1.15
C PRO A 11 15.18 2.23 -0.63
N THR A 12 16.14 2.41 0.27
CA THR A 12 16.77 1.31 1.02
C THR A 12 16.13 1.16 2.40
N VAL A 13 16.24 -0.02 3.00
CA VAL A 13 15.78 -0.26 4.40
C VAL A 13 16.40 0.75 5.36
N GLU A 14 17.68 1.06 5.19
CA GLU A 14 18.38 2.06 6.00
C GLU A 14 17.77 3.46 5.82
N SER A 15 17.51 3.89 4.58
CA SER A 15 16.92 5.21 4.32
C SER A 15 15.50 5.34 4.91
N VAL A 16 14.72 4.26 4.90
CA VAL A 16 13.38 4.23 5.51
C VAL A 16 13.48 4.28 7.03
N LEU A 17 14.45 3.56 7.62
CA LEU A 17 14.68 3.59 9.07
C LEU A 17 15.13 4.99 9.54
N GLN A 18 16.03 5.63 8.79
CA GLN A 18 16.47 7.01 9.07
C GLN A 18 15.30 7.99 9.04
N GLN A 19 14.36 7.83 8.10
CA GLN A 19 13.13 8.63 8.06
C GLN A 19 12.19 8.31 9.22
N ALA A 20 12.05 7.03 9.60
CA ALA A 20 11.17 6.61 10.68
C ALA A 20 11.59 7.18 12.06
N VAL A 21 12.88 7.42 12.28
CA VAL A 21 13.37 8.05 13.53
C VAL A 21 12.85 9.48 13.70
N GLN A 22 12.50 10.18 12.61
CA GLN A 22 11.96 11.54 12.66
C GLN A 22 10.49 11.59 13.07
N LEU A 23 9.81 10.44 13.08
CA LEU A 23 8.41 10.32 13.47
C LEU A 23 8.25 10.30 14.99
N THR A 24 7.12 10.77 15.48
CA THR A 24 6.71 10.57 16.87
C THR A 24 6.44 9.09 17.14
N ARG A 25 6.48 8.67 18.41
CA ARG A 25 6.19 7.28 18.78
C ARG A 25 4.83 6.76 18.25
N PRO A 26 3.70 7.51 18.35
CA PRO A 26 2.44 7.05 17.78
C PRO A 26 2.48 6.86 16.25
N GLU A 27 3.22 7.73 15.54
CA GLU A 27 3.40 7.62 14.09
C GLU A 27 4.29 6.44 13.71
N GLN A 28 5.31 6.11 14.52
CA GLN A 28 6.12 4.91 14.34
C GLN A 28 5.29 3.63 14.54
N GLU A 29 4.39 3.62 15.53
CA GLU A 29 3.46 2.51 15.76
C GLU A 29 2.47 2.37 14.60
N GLU A 30 1.96 3.48 14.06
CA GLU A 30 1.11 3.48 12.86
C GLU A 30 1.87 3.00 11.62
N LEU A 31 3.13 3.41 11.44
CA LEU A 31 4.01 2.94 10.36
C LEU A 31 4.23 1.44 10.45
N LEU A 32 4.55 0.91 11.64
CA LEU A 32 4.72 -0.52 11.86
C LEU A 32 3.45 -1.31 11.49
N LEU A 33 2.29 -0.80 11.88
CA LEU A 33 1.00 -1.43 11.58
C LEU A 33 0.70 -1.40 10.07
N ALA A 34 1.01 -0.29 9.41
CA ALA A 34 0.88 -0.16 7.96
C ALA A 34 1.82 -1.10 7.20
N LEU A 35 3.06 -1.29 7.66
CA LEU A 35 4.03 -2.22 7.05
C LEU A 35 3.56 -3.68 7.20
N LYS A 36 3.05 -4.06 8.37
CA LYS A 36 2.46 -5.40 8.57
C LYS A 36 1.26 -5.63 7.65
N ALA A 37 0.37 -4.65 7.56
CA ALA A 37 -0.76 -4.68 6.66
C ALA A 37 -0.34 -4.75 5.18
N LEU A 38 0.77 -4.10 4.80
CA LEU A 38 1.29 -4.19 3.43
C LEU A 38 1.74 -5.62 3.11
N LEU A 39 2.50 -6.25 4.02
CA LEU A 39 2.97 -7.63 3.82
C LEU A 39 1.80 -8.62 3.71
N GLU A 40 0.84 -8.55 4.63
CA GLU A 40 -0.36 -9.40 4.60
C GLU A 40 -1.14 -9.21 3.27
N ALA A 41 -1.35 -7.96 2.83
CA ALA A 41 -2.05 -7.69 1.59
C ALA A 41 -1.31 -8.19 0.33
N LEU A 42 0.02 -8.24 0.36
CA LEU A 42 0.84 -8.76 -0.75
C LEU A 42 0.87 -10.29 -0.78
N ASP A 43 0.90 -10.93 0.39
CA ASP A 43 0.81 -12.38 0.53
C ASP A 43 -0.56 -12.88 0.06
N ASP A 44 -1.64 -12.21 0.46
CA ASP A 44 -3.01 -12.54 0.01
C ASP A 44 -3.21 -12.40 -1.51
N GLU A 45 -2.58 -11.40 -2.15
CA GLU A 45 -2.63 -11.25 -3.62
C GLU A 45 -1.86 -12.36 -4.35
N LYS A 46 -0.83 -12.94 -3.74
CA LYS A 46 -0.04 -14.04 -4.33
C LYS A 46 -0.82 -15.36 -4.35
N ASP A 47 -1.65 -15.59 -3.33
CA ASP A 47 -2.47 -16.80 -3.21
C ASP A 47 -3.84 -16.67 -3.90
N ALA A 48 -4.20 -15.47 -4.37
CA ALA A 48 -5.43 -15.22 -5.11
C ALA A 48 -5.34 -15.76 -6.56
N THR A 49 -5.77 -17.01 -6.76
CA THR A 49 -6.07 -17.52 -8.12
C THR A 49 -7.03 -16.59 -8.88
N PRO A 50 -6.88 -16.43 -10.21
CA PRO A 50 -7.65 -15.48 -11.00
C PRO A 50 -9.07 -16.03 -11.23
N SER A 51 -9.92 -15.96 -10.21
CA SER A 51 -11.33 -16.27 -10.34
C SER A 51 -12.14 -14.98 -10.42
N THR A 52 -12.90 -14.89 -11.50
CA THR A 52 -13.71 -13.78 -11.99
C THR A 52 -14.85 -13.41 -11.02
N THR A 53 -14.55 -12.85 -9.84
CA THR A 53 -15.48 -12.00 -9.07
C THR A 53 -14.73 -11.33 -7.91
N PRO A 54 -14.62 -9.99 -7.83
CA PRO A 54 -13.97 -9.36 -6.69
C PRO A 54 -15.00 -9.21 -5.58
N SER A 55 -15.49 -10.32 -5.03
CA SER A 55 -16.14 -10.26 -3.72
C SER A 55 -15.01 -10.41 -2.71
N PRO A 56 -14.63 -9.35 -1.97
CA PRO A 56 -13.57 -9.48 -0.99
C PRO A 56 -14.09 -10.46 0.05
N ARG A 57 -13.47 -11.63 0.14
CA ARG A 57 -13.62 -12.50 1.31
C ARG A 57 -13.11 -11.66 2.48
N CYS A 58 -14.03 -10.96 3.12
CA CYS A 58 -13.82 -10.33 4.40
C CYS A 58 -13.60 -11.49 5.36
N GLY A 59 -12.35 -11.94 5.45
CA GLY A 59 -11.92 -12.82 6.52
C GLY A 59 -12.38 -12.19 7.82
N SER A 60 -12.93 -13.01 8.71
CA SER A 60 -13.62 -12.68 9.95
C SER A 60 -12.81 -11.86 10.97
N ARG A 61 -11.68 -11.27 10.57
CA ARG A 61 -10.78 -10.40 11.33
C ARG A 61 -10.45 -9.07 10.63
N GLY A 62 -11.26 -8.55 9.71
CA GLY A 62 -11.07 -7.18 9.21
C GLY A 62 -9.67 -6.91 8.64
N GLY A 63 -9.20 -7.82 7.79
CA GLY A 63 -7.84 -7.86 7.25
C GLY A 63 -7.47 -6.67 6.35
N SER A 64 -6.19 -6.61 6.01
CA SER A 64 -5.61 -5.63 5.10
C SER A 64 -5.75 -6.08 3.64
N ARG A 65 -5.85 -5.12 2.69
CA ARG A 65 -5.95 -5.43 1.25
C ARG A 65 -5.46 -4.29 0.37
N ILE A 66 -5.11 -4.62 -0.88
CA ILE A 66 -4.94 -3.62 -1.94
C ILE A 66 -6.31 -3.29 -2.56
N GLU A 67 -6.74 -2.04 -2.43
CA GLU A 67 -7.98 -1.52 -2.98
C GLU A 67 -7.69 -0.60 -4.17
N TRP A 68 -8.15 -0.99 -5.35
CA TRP A 68 -7.99 -0.23 -6.59
C TRP A 68 -9.14 0.76 -6.77
N LYS A 69 -8.87 2.07 -6.67
CA LYS A 69 -9.88 3.13 -6.74
C LYS A 69 -9.78 3.95 -8.01
N LYS A 70 -10.92 4.31 -8.60
CA LYS A 70 -11.00 5.40 -9.58
C LYS A 70 -11.40 6.69 -8.86
N ILE A 71 -10.71 7.79 -9.16
CA ILE A 71 -10.98 9.11 -8.59
C ILE A 71 -11.24 10.07 -9.75
N ASN A 72 -12.42 10.68 -9.78
CA ASN A 72 -12.87 11.60 -10.84
C ASN A 72 -12.73 11.03 -12.27
N GLY A 73 -12.97 9.74 -12.45
CA GLY A 73 -12.83 9.05 -13.74
C GLY A 73 -11.42 8.62 -14.09
N TYR A 74 -10.40 9.01 -13.32
CA TYR A 74 -9.00 8.62 -13.51
C TYR A 74 -8.62 7.45 -12.59
N GLY A 75 -7.70 6.59 -13.05
CA GLY A 75 -7.24 5.40 -12.33
C GLY A 75 -7.23 4.13 -13.20
N PRO A 76 -7.14 2.93 -12.61
CA PRO A 76 -7.25 2.64 -11.18
C PRO A 76 -5.96 2.89 -10.38
N TYR A 77 -6.11 3.50 -9.21
CA TYR A 77 -5.03 3.79 -8.27
C TYR A 77 -5.01 2.76 -7.12
N PRO A 78 -3.87 2.14 -6.82
CA PRO A 78 -3.76 1.18 -5.73
C PRO A 78 -3.63 1.89 -4.38
N TYR A 79 -4.46 1.47 -3.42
CA TYR A 79 -4.39 1.90 -2.04
C TYR A 79 -4.26 0.70 -1.11
N LEU A 80 -3.32 0.75 -0.16
CA LEU A 80 -3.36 -0.15 0.99
C LEU A 80 -4.51 0.26 1.89
N ARG A 81 -5.42 -0.66 2.21
CA ARG A 81 -6.53 -0.43 3.15
C ARG A 81 -6.46 -1.42 4.30
N PHE A 82 -6.50 -0.91 5.52
CA PHE A 82 -6.46 -1.71 6.76
C PHE A 82 -7.21 -0.99 7.88
N ARG A 83 -7.49 -1.70 8.99
CA ARG A 83 -8.10 -1.12 10.19
C ARG A 83 -7.05 -0.77 11.23
N ASN A 84 -7.13 0.42 11.79
CA ASN A 84 -6.34 0.86 12.94
C ASN A 84 -7.26 1.63 13.91
N GLY A 85 -7.28 1.24 15.19
CA GLY A 85 -8.14 1.89 16.21
C GLY A 85 -9.63 1.93 15.84
N GLY A 86 -10.14 0.88 15.19
CA GLY A 86 -11.54 0.79 14.76
C GLY A 86 -11.90 1.55 13.48
N LYS A 87 -11.00 2.40 12.96
CA LYS A 87 -11.19 3.18 11.74
C LYS A 87 -10.43 2.57 10.56
N TYR A 88 -10.95 2.78 9.34
CA TYR A 88 -10.20 2.42 8.13
C TYR A 88 -9.15 3.48 7.83
N ARG A 89 -7.93 3.02 7.57
CA ARG A 89 -6.86 3.82 6.97
C ARG A 89 -6.70 3.43 5.49
N SER A 90 -6.27 4.38 4.68
CA SER A 90 -5.98 4.15 3.27
C SER A 90 -4.73 4.93 2.88
N TYR A 91 -3.70 4.23 2.41
CA TYR A 91 -2.46 4.84 1.92
C TYR A 91 -2.27 4.55 0.45
N TYR A 92 -1.96 5.57 -0.35
CA TYR A 92 -1.73 5.44 -1.78
C TYR A 92 -0.36 4.79 -2.05
N LEU A 93 -0.33 3.78 -2.92
CA LEU A 93 0.88 3.03 -3.27
C LEU A 93 1.29 3.29 -4.73
N LYS A 94 1.81 4.49 -5.02
CA LYS A 94 2.08 4.96 -6.39
C LYS A 94 2.78 3.90 -7.28
N ASP A 95 3.81 3.22 -6.78
CA ASP A 95 4.68 2.34 -7.58
C ASP A 95 4.09 0.93 -7.76
N LEU A 96 3.07 0.56 -6.98
CA LEU A 96 2.38 -0.73 -7.15
C LEU A 96 1.66 -0.81 -8.50
N SER A 97 1.27 0.32 -9.06
CA SER A 97 0.70 0.40 -10.41
C SER A 97 1.73 0.15 -11.52
N ALA A 98 2.99 0.52 -11.30
CA ALA A 98 4.08 0.33 -12.26
C ALA A 98 4.57 -1.13 -12.27
N ILE A 99 4.63 -1.78 -11.11
CA ILE A 99 5.07 -3.19 -10.97
C ILE A 99 4.15 -4.15 -11.75
N ARG A 100 2.84 -3.86 -11.84
CA ARG A 100 1.88 -4.71 -12.56
C ARG A 100 1.87 -4.53 -14.09
N MET A 101 2.41 -3.43 -14.61
CA MET A 101 2.49 -3.16 -16.06
C MET A 101 3.78 -3.67 -16.70
N ALA A 102 4.72 -4.16 -15.89
CA ALA A 102 6.03 -4.66 -16.32
C ALA A 102 6.11 -6.20 -16.33
N GLN A 103 4.99 -6.90 -16.11
CA GLN A 103 4.87 -8.37 -16.20
C GLN A 103 4.12 -8.80 -17.45
#